data_AF-A0A0S4W8R1-F1
#
_entry.id   AF-A0A0S4W8R1-F1
#
_cell.length_a   1.000
_cell.length_b   1.000
_cell.length_c   1.000
_cell.angle_alpha   90.00
_cell.angle_beta   90.00
_cell.angle_gamma   90.00
#
_symmetry.space_group_name_H-M   'P 1'
#
loop_
_entity.id
_entity.type
_entity.pdbx_description
1 polymer ?
#
loop_
_entity_poly.entity_id
_entity_poly.type
_entity_poly.pdbx_seq_one_letter_code
_entity_poly.pdbx_strand_id
1 'polypeptide(L)'
;MGWSFRKSVKVAPGIRVNFSKSGISTSIGVKGLTYNTRGRVTASIPGTGIRFTQQLHSQRTSRPIGSVVAGSRRIDSVNTERLSKRVQATLDFVLMVQNRTSAALVRYFISHGVHVAADDLSDAVTLEEHQPFLETLSREFEVTTRAIRLALDIGSISLAEKEKAMPAVYEIERKCAEHQGTLGDLGVASTTLLSTVRTWPKPPALMAPLVVGLVGCFILAYSVPAGLLLAAAALVYGGYSAVTFTRRKEVIAAAIDNANQWFDSLLRVEITPRPALKVRNDFVPLKAVGAGAVILLAGAYALVVPSHQSNNQNGAPVQASADAPAAATASRPDGTFSWLVGKYPSDVVNDRRFRAAFKGISRSDWAKISERLTVTNSAGIQSKDGYLVGAGCMAHACSSDQAAFVISEATGKGDFVLIETPGSSSSAVVRTYQWPGLPINKTPLANWAQQSGANIGNQVTAPPAPSQQTSFDCTKARSDAEHIICSDAELAAADLQLAAIYAKAKAAATDPVAFKERTRTQWNYRERQCHDRECVARWYDDQRVVLTEIANTGQATTQ
;
A
#
# COMPACT_ATOMS: atom_id res chain seq x y z
N MET A 1 22.33 -7.19 -42.65
CA MET A 1 21.99 -5.99 -43.45
C MET A 1 22.30 -4.69 -42.69
N GLY A 2 23.58 -4.32 -42.62
CA GLY A 2 24.14 -3.28 -43.48
C GLY A 2 24.16 -1.80 -43.06
N TRP A 3 23.23 -1.29 -42.24
CA TRP A 3 23.20 0.15 -41.93
C TRP A 3 22.96 0.41 -40.44
N SER A 4 23.90 1.12 -39.80
CA SER A 4 23.76 1.62 -38.43
C SER A 4 23.58 3.14 -38.46
N PHE A 5 22.44 3.62 -37.94
CA PHE A 5 22.17 5.04 -37.79
C PHE A 5 22.32 5.42 -36.32
N ARG A 6 23.20 6.38 -36.05
CA ARG A 6 23.36 7.01 -34.73
C ARG A 6 23.57 8.52 -34.94
N LYS A 7 22.67 9.34 -34.39
CA LYS A 7 22.80 10.79 -34.41
C LYS A 7 22.61 11.34 -33.00
N SER A 8 23.45 12.28 -32.56
CA SER A 8 23.34 12.91 -31.25
C SER A 8 23.22 14.43 -31.43
N VAL A 9 22.16 15.04 -30.87
CA VAL A 9 21.88 16.48 -30.97
C VAL A 9 21.95 17.09 -29.58
N LYS A 10 22.70 18.19 -29.42
CA LYS A 10 22.78 18.94 -28.16
C LYS A 10 21.66 19.97 -28.14
N VAL A 11 20.77 19.88 -27.15
CA VAL A 11 19.56 20.74 -27.07
C VAL A 11 19.76 21.86 -26.05
N ALA A 12 20.53 21.61 -24.98
CA ALA A 12 20.90 22.60 -23.96
C ALA A 12 22.25 22.24 -23.31
N PRO A 13 22.89 23.14 -22.54
CA PRO A 13 24.06 22.79 -21.73
C PRO A 13 23.73 21.61 -20.79
N GLY A 14 24.44 20.49 -20.95
CA GLY A 14 24.22 19.28 -20.14
C GLY A 14 23.11 18.34 -20.62
N ILE A 15 22.41 18.64 -21.72
CA ILE A 15 21.34 17.78 -22.26
C ILE A 15 21.61 17.42 -23.73
N ARG A 16 21.69 16.13 -24.03
CA ARG A 16 21.86 15.59 -25.39
C ARG A 16 20.78 14.56 -25.70
N VAL A 17 20.24 14.61 -26.91
CA VAL A 17 19.29 13.61 -27.41
C VAL A 17 20.01 12.73 -28.42
N ASN A 18 19.97 11.42 -28.22
CA ASN A 18 20.57 10.41 -29.08
C ASN A 18 19.47 9.67 -29.83
N PHE A 19 19.60 9.61 -31.15
CA PHE A 19 18.75 8.87 -32.06
C PHE A 19 19.52 7.65 -32.54
N SER A 20 18.97 6.46 -32.36
CA SER A 20 19.54 5.21 -32.85
C SER A 20 18.46 4.30 -33.42
N LYS A 21 18.83 3.20 -34.09
CA LYS A 21 17.88 2.18 -34.56
C LYS A 21 16.93 1.63 -33.48
N SER A 22 17.39 1.56 -32.23
CA SER A 22 16.59 1.14 -31.06
C SER A 22 15.76 2.25 -30.41
N GLY A 23 15.61 3.41 -31.07
CA GLY A 23 14.80 4.54 -30.60
C GLY A 23 15.61 5.73 -30.07
N ILE A 24 14.91 6.66 -29.41
CA ILE A 24 15.44 7.93 -28.90
C ILE A 24 15.83 7.78 -27.42
N SER A 25 17.02 8.25 -27.03
CA SER A 25 17.44 8.33 -25.61
C SER A 25 17.98 9.70 -25.28
N THR A 26 17.71 10.21 -24.09
CA THR A 26 18.25 11.49 -23.63
C THR A 26 19.36 11.23 -22.62
N SER A 27 20.45 11.98 -22.73
CA SER A 27 21.56 11.99 -21.80
C SER A 27 21.57 13.33 -21.09
N ILE A 28 21.42 13.30 -19.78
CA ILE A 28 21.33 14.45 -18.90
C ILE A 28 22.54 14.37 -17.95
N GLY A 29 23.38 15.39 -17.93
CA GLY A 29 24.60 15.35 -17.14
C GLY A 29 25.45 16.61 -17.20
N VAL A 30 26.08 16.92 -16.06
CA VAL A 30 27.10 17.95 -15.93
C VAL A 30 28.49 17.34 -16.16
N LYS A 31 29.54 18.18 -16.30
CA LYS A 31 30.92 17.68 -16.44
C LYS A 31 31.25 16.79 -15.24
N GLY A 32 31.46 15.50 -15.50
CA GLY A 32 31.81 14.51 -14.49
C GLY A 32 30.69 13.57 -14.05
N LEU A 33 29.44 13.83 -14.40
CA LEU A 33 28.33 12.90 -14.11
C LEU A 33 27.29 12.96 -15.23
N THR A 34 27.10 11.85 -15.93
CA THR A 34 26.15 11.73 -17.03
C THR A 34 25.24 10.54 -16.85
N TYR A 35 23.94 10.80 -16.91
CA TYR A 35 22.88 9.81 -16.86
C TYR A 35 22.21 9.70 -18.23
N ASN A 36 22.02 8.47 -18.72
CA ASN A 36 21.25 8.20 -19.94
C ASN A 36 19.93 7.52 -19.57
N THR A 37 18.83 7.92 -20.21
CA THR A 37 17.50 7.33 -19.98
C THR A 37 17.41 5.83 -20.25
N ARG A 38 18.37 5.22 -20.94
CA ARG A 38 18.53 3.76 -21.06
C ARG A 38 19.30 3.11 -19.89
N GLY A 39 19.40 3.80 -18.75
CA GLY A 39 19.99 3.27 -17.52
C GLY A 39 21.52 3.21 -17.51
N ARG A 40 22.24 3.93 -18.40
CA ARG A 40 23.70 4.03 -18.32
C ARG A 40 24.10 5.25 -17.51
N VAL A 41 24.83 5.02 -16.41
CA VAL A 41 25.41 6.07 -15.57
C VAL A 41 26.91 6.12 -15.83
N THR A 42 27.46 7.31 -16.05
CA THR A 42 28.90 7.53 -16.15
C THR A 42 29.31 8.62 -15.19
N ALA A 43 30.15 8.29 -14.21
CA ALA A 43 30.82 9.23 -13.33
C ALA A 43 32.28 9.35 -13.76
N SER A 44 32.84 10.54 -13.81
CA SER A 44 34.25 10.76 -14.14
C SER A 44 34.78 11.98 -13.40
N ILE A 45 35.99 11.90 -12.89
CA ILE A 45 36.61 13.02 -12.19
C ILE A 45 37.31 13.91 -13.24
N PRO A 46 36.94 15.20 -13.36
CA PRO A 46 37.53 16.09 -14.35
C PRO A 46 39.03 16.26 -14.14
N GLY A 47 39.84 16.12 -15.20
CA GLY A 47 41.29 16.35 -15.16
C GLY A 47 42.14 15.14 -14.71
N THR A 48 41.54 14.04 -14.22
CA THR A 48 42.29 12.87 -13.72
C THR A 48 42.24 11.66 -14.66
N GLY A 49 41.41 11.69 -15.70
CA GLY A 49 41.22 10.56 -16.64
C GLY A 49 40.42 9.39 -16.07
N ILE A 50 40.02 9.44 -14.80
CA ILE A 50 39.30 8.38 -14.11
C ILE A 50 37.81 8.46 -14.47
N ARG A 51 37.28 7.37 -15.05
CA ARG A 51 35.85 7.22 -15.39
C ARG A 51 35.31 5.87 -14.89
N PHE A 52 34.10 5.89 -14.36
CA PHE A 52 33.33 4.74 -13.92
C PHE A 52 32.00 4.73 -14.68
N THR A 53 31.70 3.64 -15.38
CA THR A 53 30.46 3.48 -16.13
C THR A 53 29.73 2.24 -15.63
N GLN A 54 28.48 2.40 -15.23
CA GLN A 54 27.63 1.30 -14.76
C GLN A 54 26.30 1.30 -15.51
N GLN A 55 25.80 0.12 -15.85
CA GLN A 55 24.52 -0.06 -16.52
C GLN A 55 23.51 -0.62 -15.52
N LEU A 56 22.47 0.15 -15.22
CA LEU A 56 21.47 -0.12 -14.19
C LEU A 56 20.52 -1.27 -14.54
N HIS A 57 20.54 -1.73 -15.80
CA HIS A 57 19.88 -2.94 -16.27
C HIS A 57 20.88 -3.78 -17.07
N SER A 58 21.51 -4.71 -16.38
CA SER A 58 22.27 -5.80 -16.99
C SER A 58 21.89 -7.08 -16.26
N GLN A 59 20.84 -7.75 -16.72
CA GLN A 59 20.73 -9.18 -16.48
C GLN A 59 21.93 -9.83 -17.18
N ARG A 60 22.92 -10.21 -16.38
CA ARG A 60 24.06 -11.00 -16.83
C ARG A 60 23.47 -12.34 -17.25
N THR A 61 23.59 -12.69 -18.53
CA THR A 61 23.14 -13.97 -19.12
C THR A 61 23.60 -15.12 -18.21
N SER A 62 22.65 -15.72 -17.50
CA SER A 62 22.92 -16.70 -16.46
C SER A 62 23.19 -18.08 -17.06
N ARG A 63 24.25 -18.72 -16.57
CA ARG A 63 24.58 -20.13 -16.73
C ARG A 63 23.38 -21.02 -16.34
N PRO A 64 23.30 -22.27 -16.84
CA PRO A 64 22.14 -23.15 -16.69
C PRO A 64 21.62 -23.31 -15.25
N ILE A 65 22.49 -23.23 -14.25
CA ILE A 65 22.16 -23.30 -12.82
C ILE A 65 21.23 -22.15 -12.38
N GLY A 66 21.46 -20.93 -12.86
CA GLY A 66 20.63 -19.76 -12.52
C GLY A 66 19.23 -19.83 -13.12
N SER A 67 19.04 -20.59 -14.21
CA SER A 67 17.72 -20.79 -14.83
C SER A 67 16.83 -21.76 -14.05
N VAL A 68 17.42 -22.68 -13.28
CA VAL A 68 16.68 -23.61 -12.41
C VAL A 68 16.08 -22.84 -11.23
N VAL A 69 16.86 -21.89 -10.69
CA VAL A 69 16.44 -21.08 -9.55
C VAL A 69 15.58 -19.87 -9.96
N ALA A 70 15.84 -19.24 -11.11
CA ALA A 70 15.01 -18.14 -11.60
C ALA A 70 13.59 -18.57 -12.03
N GLY A 71 13.37 -19.87 -12.28
CA GLY A 71 12.05 -20.46 -12.49
C GLY A 71 11.13 -20.45 -11.25
N SER A 72 11.65 -20.03 -10.09
CA SER A 72 10.97 -19.99 -8.79
C SER A 72 9.81 -18.97 -8.67
N ARG A 73 9.62 -18.05 -9.63
CA ARG A 73 8.77 -16.86 -9.40
C ARG A 73 7.27 -16.93 -9.71
N ARG A 74 6.66 -18.07 -10.04
CA ARG A 74 5.20 -18.09 -10.29
C ARG A 74 4.52 -19.41 -9.94
N ILE A 75 4.17 -19.62 -8.68
CA ILE A 75 2.98 -20.42 -8.35
C ILE A 75 2.26 -19.75 -7.16
N ASP A 76 1.35 -18.83 -7.47
CA ASP A 76 0.31 -18.42 -6.53
C ASP A 76 -0.80 -19.48 -6.54
N SER A 77 -1.03 -20.06 -5.36
CA SER A 77 -2.22 -20.86 -5.07
C SER A 77 -3.47 -19.97 -5.06
N VAL A 78 -4.63 -20.55 -5.38
CA VAL A 78 -5.99 -19.93 -5.44
C VAL A 78 -6.47 -19.53 -6.86
N ASN A 79 -6.77 -20.56 -7.67
CA ASN A 79 -8.10 -20.78 -8.27
C ASN A 79 -8.14 -22.15 -8.97
N THR A 80 -8.51 -23.19 -8.22
CA THR A 80 -8.82 -24.52 -8.75
C THR A 80 -10.20 -24.51 -9.40
N GLU A 81 -10.30 -23.89 -10.57
CA GLU A 81 -11.42 -24.09 -11.48
C GLU A 81 -10.90 -24.66 -12.81
N ARG A 82 -10.90 -26.00 -12.84
CA ARG A 82 -10.76 -26.89 -14.00
C ARG A 82 -9.53 -26.68 -14.89
N LEU A 83 -8.34 -26.68 -14.29
CA LEU A 83 -7.20 -27.29 -14.97
C LEU A 83 -7.56 -28.74 -15.29
N SER A 84 -7.21 -29.23 -16.49
CA SER A 84 -7.40 -30.66 -16.78
C SER A 84 -6.61 -31.47 -15.74
N LYS A 85 -7.12 -32.60 -15.27
CA LYS A 85 -6.45 -33.46 -14.27
C LYS A 85 -4.98 -33.76 -14.64
N ARG A 86 -4.67 -33.77 -15.95
CA ARG A 86 -3.32 -33.96 -16.49
C ARG A 86 -2.39 -32.76 -16.25
N VAL A 87 -2.91 -31.53 -16.38
CA VAL A 87 -2.13 -30.31 -16.11
C VAL A 87 -1.87 -30.17 -14.62
N GLN A 88 -2.86 -30.43 -13.76
CA GLN A 88 -2.65 -30.47 -12.30
C GLN A 88 -1.59 -31.50 -11.92
N ALA A 89 -1.71 -32.74 -12.40
CA ALA A 89 -0.72 -33.79 -12.13
C ALA A 89 0.68 -33.51 -12.72
N THR A 90 0.79 -32.55 -13.65
CA THR A 90 2.07 -32.09 -14.19
C THR A 90 2.65 -30.99 -13.30
N LEU A 91 1.84 -30.03 -12.87
CA LEU A 91 2.23 -28.99 -11.92
C LEU A 91 2.61 -29.56 -10.55
N ASP A 92 1.82 -30.48 -10.02
CA ASP A 92 2.09 -31.17 -8.75
C ASP A 92 3.41 -31.93 -8.82
N PHE A 93 3.71 -32.54 -9.97
CA PHE A 93 4.97 -33.21 -10.21
C PHE A 93 6.16 -32.23 -10.23
N VAL A 94 6.04 -31.11 -10.96
CA VAL A 94 7.08 -30.07 -11.00
C VAL A 94 7.35 -29.51 -9.60
N LEU A 95 6.29 -29.17 -8.87
CA LEU A 95 6.38 -28.71 -7.48
C LEU A 95 7.05 -29.74 -6.57
N MET A 96 6.72 -31.02 -6.73
CA MET A 96 7.34 -32.09 -5.96
C MET A 96 8.84 -32.19 -6.24
N VAL A 97 9.25 -32.19 -7.52
CA VAL A 97 10.67 -32.23 -7.92
C VAL A 97 11.41 -31.00 -7.38
N GLN A 98 10.84 -29.81 -7.53
CA GLN A 98 11.43 -28.56 -7.05
C GLN A 98 11.57 -28.52 -5.52
N ASN A 99 10.50 -28.81 -4.78
CA ASN A 99 10.52 -28.75 -3.32
C ASN A 99 11.49 -29.77 -2.72
N ARG A 100 11.60 -30.97 -3.30
CA ARG A 100 12.49 -32.00 -2.80
C ARG A 100 13.96 -31.66 -3.07
N THR A 101 14.27 -31.22 -4.29
CA THR A 101 15.63 -30.80 -4.66
C THR A 101 16.08 -29.57 -3.88
N SER A 102 15.22 -28.54 -3.74
CA SER A 102 15.55 -27.35 -2.95
C SER A 102 15.71 -27.69 -1.47
N ALA A 103 14.83 -28.50 -0.88
CA ALA A 103 14.96 -28.91 0.51
C ALA A 103 16.25 -29.68 0.81
N ALA A 104 16.68 -30.56 -0.09
CA ALA A 104 17.95 -31.27 0.02
C ALA A 104 19.14 -30.30 0.04
N LEU A 105 19.15 -29.34 -0.88
CA LEU A 105 20.21 -28.33 -0.98
C LEU A 105 20.21 -27.36 0.20
N VAL A 106 19.04 -26.89 0.66
CA VAL A 106 18.93 -26.05 1.86
C VAL A 106 19.55 -26.77 3.06
N ARG A 107 19.21 -28.06 3.27
CA ARG A 107 19.80 -28.85 4.35
C ARG A 107 21.32 -28.97 4.23
N TYR A 108 21.82 -29.20 3.01
CA TYR A 108 23.26 -29.21 2.74
C TYR A 108 23.92 -27.87 3.10
N PHE A 109 23.43 -26.73 2.61
CA PHE A 109 24.01 -25.41 2.88
C PHE A 109 23.93 -25.04 4.37
N ILE A 110 22.80 -25.30 5.02
CA ILE A 110 22.62 -25.08 6.46
C ILE A 110 23.65 -25.89 7.25
N SER A 111 23.91 -27.15 6.87
CA SER A 111 24.92 -27.98 7.53
C SER A 111 26.35 -27.46 7.40
N HIS A 112 26.62 -26.56 6.44
CA HIS A 112 27.91 -25.88 6.28
C HIS A 112 27.93 -24.48 6.93
N GLY A 113 26.88 -24.09 7.65
CA GLY A 113 26.80 -22.78 8.29
C GLY A 113 26.31 -21.67 7.36
N VAL A 114 25.74 -21.99 6.20
CA VAL A 114 25.17 -21.03 5.26
C VAL A 114 23.67 -20.92 5.50
N HIS A 115 23.21 -19.75 5.95
CA HIS A 115 21.77 -19.51 6.15
C HIS A 115 21.11 -19.07 4.84
N VAL A 116 20.27 -19.95 4.28
CA VAL A 116 19.59 -19.75 3.00
C VAL A 116 18.18 -20.34 3.02
N ALA A 117 17.22 -19.59 2.49
CA ALA A 117 15.86 -20.05 2.21
C ALA A 117 15.72 -20.56 0.77
N ALA A 118 14.66 -21.32 0.49
CA ALA A 118 14.39 -21.91 -0.82
C ALA A 118 14.45 -20.90 -1.99
N ASP A 119 14.06 -19.65 -1.74
CA ASP A 119 14.00 -18.59 -2.75
C ASP A 119 15.37 -17.98 -3.09
N ASP A 120 16.35 -18.10 -2.19
CA ASP A 120 17.67 -17.46 -2.30
C ASP A 120 18.79 -18.47 -2.65
N LEU A 121 18.45 -19.71 -3.04
CA LEU A 121 19.46 -20.72 -3.40
C LEU A 121 20.34 -20.31 -4.57
N SER A 122 19.87 -19.42 -5.45
CA SER A 122 20.65 -18.98 -6.62
C SER A 122 21.95 -18.36 -6.17
N ASP A 123 21.93 -17.69 -5.03
CA ASP A 123 23.05 -16.96 -4.49
C ASP A 123 23.95 -17.91 -3.71
N ALA A 124 23.37 -18.86 -2.96
CA ALA A 124 24.14 -19.90 -2.25
C ALA A 124 24.93 -20.81 -3.18
N VAL A 125 24.35 -21.17 -4.32
CA VAL A 125 25.00 -22.01 -5.32
C VAL A 125 26.12 -21.28 -6.07
N THR A 126 26.31 -19.97 -5.86
CA THR A 126 27.48 -19.23 -6.41
C THR A 126 28.70 -19.23 -5.50
N LEU A 127 28.58 -19.73 -4.26
CA LEU A 127 29.69 -19.79 -3.33
C LEU A 127 30.79 -20.73 -3.84
N GLU A 128 32.03 -20.24 -3.89
CA GLU A 128 33.19 -20.96 -4.43
C GLU A 128 33.50 -22.23 -3.64
N GLU A 129 33.37 -22.19 -2.31
CA GLU A 129 33.64 -23.31 -1.40
C GLU A 129 32.81 -24.56 -1.71
N HIS A 130 31.59 -24.39 -2.23
CA HIS A 130 30.67 -25.48 -2.50
C HIS A 130 30.68 -25.96 -3.97
N GLN A 131 31.39 -25.27 -4.87
CA GLN A 131 31.42 -25.64 -6.29
C GLN A 131 31.90 -27.08 -6.54
N PRO A 132 32.98 -27.58 -5.89
CA PRO A 132 33.47 -28.93 -6.16
C PRO A 132 32.42 -30.01 -5.91
N PHE A 133 31.61 -29.85 -4.86
CA PHE A 133 30.50 -30.76 -4.56
C PHE A 133 29.35 -30.57 -5.57
N LEU A 134 28.95 -29.33 -5.85
CA LEU A 134 27.84 -29.03 -6.75
C LEU A 134 28.09 -29.52 -8.19
N GLU A 135 29.35 -29.53 -8.64
CA GLU A 135 29.75 -30.11 -9.92
C GLU A 135 29.45 -31.61 -10.01
N THR A 136 29.51 -32.34 -8.89
CA THR A 136 29.16 -33.78 -8.83
C THR A 136 27.66 -34.06 -9.03
N LEU A 137 26.82 -33.01 -8.91
CA LEU A 137 25.37 -33.05 -9.07
C LEU A 137 24.91 -32.51 -10.44
N SER A 138 25.83 -32.04 -11.27
CA SER A 138 25.53 -31.35 -12.54
C SER A 138 24.66 -32.19 -13.48
N ARG A 139 24.92 -33.50 -13.56
CA ARG A 139 24.15 -34.44 -14.38
C ARG A 139 22.71 -34.57 -13.88
N GLU A 140 22.52 -34.74 -12.58
CA GLU A 140 21.21 -34.90 -11.96
C GLU A 140 20.39 -33.60 -12.05
N PHE A 141 21.05 -32.44 -11.91
CA PHE A 141 20.41 -31.14 -12.16
C PHE A 141 19.99 -30.95 -13.61
N GLU A 142 20.79 -31.40 -14.58
CA GLU A 142 20.42 -31.32 -15.99
C GLU A 142 19.16 -32.15 -16.28
N VAL A 143 19.09 -33.37 -15.73
CA VAL A 143 17.92 -34.26 -15.89
C VAL A 143 16.65 -33.65 -15.27
N THR A 144 16.74 -33.17 -14.03
CA THR A 144 15.58 -32.56 -13.35
C THR A 144 15.15 -31.24 -14.01
N THR A 145 16.10 -30.40 -14.41
CA THR A 145 15.81 -29.14 -15.14
C THR A 145 15.15 -29.40 -16.47
N ARG A 146 15.63 -30.39 -17.23
CA ARG A 146 15.04 -30.77 -18.51
C ARG A 146 13.60 -31.24 -18.32
N ALA A 147 13.31 -32.04 -17.29
CA ALA A 147 11.96 -32.48 -16.98
C ALA A 147 11.04 -31.32 -16.60
N ILE A 148 11.51 -30.36 -15.80
CA ILE A 148 10.76 -29.16 -15.41
C ILE A 148 10.46 -28.29 -16.64
N ARG A 149 11.46 -28.01 -17.49
CA ARG A 149 11.27 -27.20 -18.70
C ARG A 149 10.27 -27.83 -19.66
N LEU A 150 10.38 -29.14 -19.92
CA LEU A 150 9.42 -29.87 -20.76
C LEU A 150 8.00 -29.79 -20.19
N ALA A 151 7.85 -29.93 -18.87
CA ALA A 151 6.56 -29.81 -18.21
C ALA A 151 5.94 -28.41 -18.33
N LEU A 152 6.75 -27.36 -18.27
CA LEU A 152 6.31 -25.97 -18.40
C LEU A 152 6.03 -25.56 -19.86
N ASP A 153 6.86 -26.00 -20.81
CA ASP A 153 6.77 -25.63 -22.22
C ASP A 153 5.60 -26.32 -22.94
N ILE A 154 5.33 -27.60 -22.61
CA ILE A 154 4.33 -28.42 -23.30
C ILE A 154 3.02 -28.52 -22.48
N GLY A 155 3.03 -28.09 -21.21
CA GLY A 155 1.89 -28.22 -20.28
C GLY A 155 1.54 -29.68 -19.94
N SER A 156 2.37 -30.62 -20.36
CA SER A 156 2.27 -32.04 -20.05
C SER A 156 3.67 -32.67 -20.08
N ILE A 157 3.90 -33.67 -19.23
CA ILE A 157 5.15 -34.42 -19.18
C ILE A 157 4.86 -35.90 -19.37
N SER A 158 5.65 -36.58 -20.21
CA SER A 158 5.47 -38.01 -20.45
C SER A 158 5.93 -38.84 -19.25
N LEU A 159 5.41 -40.07 -19.15
CA LEU A 159 5.78 -41.01 -18.09
C LEU A 159 7.29 -41.29 -18.08
N ALA A 160 7.91 -41.39 -19.27
CA ALA A 160 9.33 -41.67 -19.39
C ALA A 160 10.20 -40.54 -18.84
N GLU A 161 9.79 -39.27 -18.99
CA GLU A 161 10.50 -38.15 -18.37
C GLU A 161 10.30 -38.14 -16.85
N LYS A 162 9.10 -38.49 -16.35
CA LYS A 162 8.86 -38.62 -14.90
C LYS A 162 9.75 -39.71 -14.28
N GLU A 163 9.86 -40.86 -14.94
CA GLU A 163 10.69 -41.99 -14.50
C GLU A 163 12.19 -41.68 -14.53
N LYS A 164 12.64 -40.75 -15.38
CA LYS A 164 14.03 -40.28 -15.39
C LYS A 164 14.32 -39.22 -14.32
N ALA A 165 13.37 -38.32 -14.07
CA ALA A 165 13.55 -37.21 -13.14
C ALA A 165 13.56 -37.67 -11.68
N MET A 166 12.70 -38.61 -11.27
CA MET A 166 12.62 -39.04 -9.87
C MET A 166 13.91 -39.70 -9.35
N PRO A 167 14.56 -40.63 -10.07
CA PRO A 167 15.88 -41.16 -9.68
C PRO A 167 16.94 -40.07 -9.53
N ALA A 168 16.93 -39.05 -10.39
CA ALA A 168 17.86 -37.93 -10.27
C ALA A 168 17.61 -37.12 -8.98
N VAL A 169 16.35 -36.92 -8.58
CA VAL A 169 16.02 -36.28 -7.28
C VAL A 169 16.54 -37.11 -6.11
N TYR A 170 16.32 -38.43 -6.12
CA TYR A 170 16.80 -39.31 -5.05
C TYR A 170 18.33 -39.30 -4.95
N GLU A 171 19.03 -39.26 -6.08
CA GLU A 171 20.48 -39.20 -6.12
C GLU A 171 21.02 -37.86 -5.59
N ILE A 172 20.34 -36.74 -5.90
CA ILE A 172 20.64 -35.43 -5.30
C ILE A 172 20.46 -35.49 -3.77
N GLU A 173 19.32 -36.01 -3.30
CA GLU A 173 19.03 -36.14 -1.87
C GLU A 173 20.08 -37.00 -1.16
N ARG A 174 20.45 -38.14 -1.75
CA ARG A 174 21.47 -39.05 -1.23
C ARG A 174 22.83 -38.37 -1.13
N LYS A 175 23.33 -37.78 -2.23
CA LYS A 175 24.63 -37.08 -2.25
C LYS A 175 24.66 -35.90 -1.29
N CYS A 176 23.57 -35.13 -1.17
CA CYS A 176 23.46 -34.03 -0.20
C CYS A 176 23.48 -34.55 1.25
N ALA A 177 22.86 -35.70 1.52
CA ALA A 177 22.87 -36.32 2.84
C ALA A 177 24.24 -36.89 3.22
N GLU A 178 24.96 -37.47 2.26
CA GLU A 178 26.31 -38.03 2.46
C GLU A 178 27.38 -36.94 2.71
N HIS A 179 27.18 -35.74 2.15
CA HIS A 179 28.13 -34.62 2.26
C HIS A 179 27.64 -33.55 3.24
N GLN A 180 26.95 -33.91 4.33
CA GLN A 180 26.56 -32.92 5.34
C GLN A 180 27.77 -32.38 6.11
N GLY A 181 27.74 -31.08 6.38
CA GLY A 181 28.72 -30.41 7.23
C GLY A 181 28.43 -30.58 8.73
N THR A 182 29.28 -29.99 9.56
CA THR A 182 29.22 -30.12 11.03
C THR A 182 28.29 -29.11 11.70
N LEU A 183 27.77 -28.12 10.97
CA LEU A 183 26.96 -27.00 11.49
C LEU A 183 25.45 -27.20 11.25
N GLY A 184 24.98 -28.45 11.22
CA GLY A 184 23.56 -28.80 11.00
C GLY A 184 22.58 -28.13 11.96
N ASP A 185 23.03 -27.79 13.17
CA ASP A 185 22.23 -27.13 14.20
C ASP A 185 21.79 -25.71 13.82
N LEU A 186 22.40 -25.10 12.79
CA LEU A 186 22.02 -23.75 12.33
C LEU A 186 20.53 -23.69 11.92
N GLY A 187 19.98 -24.78 11.37
CA GLY A 187 18.56 -24.85 11.03
C GLY A 187 17.66 -24.83 12.27
N VAL A 188 18.09 -25.48 13.34
CA VAL A 188 17.38 -25.47 14.63
C VAL A 188 17.50 -24.09 15.28
N ALA A 189 18.67 -23.46 15.22
CA ALA A 189 18.87 -22.10 15.69
C ALA A 189 17.97 -21.09 14.96
N SER A 190 17.89 -21.18 13.63
CA SER A 190 17.02 -20.31 12.81
C SER A 190 15.54 -20.46 13.15
N THR A 191 15.06 -21.70 13.29
CA THR A 191 13.65 -21.96 13.64
C THR A 191 13.32 -21.54 15.07
N THR A 192 14.26 -21.72 16.01
CA THR A 192 14.15 -21.24 17.39
C THR A 192 14.06 -19.72 17.43
N LEU A 193 14.93 -19.02 16.69
CA LEU A 193 14.90 -17.56 16.57
C LEU A 193 13.57 -17.08 15.99
N LEU A 194 13.10 -17.67 14.89
CA LEU A 194 11.82 -17.32 14.26
C LEU A 194 10.64 -17.51 15.22
N SER A 195 10.60 -18.62 15.95
CA SER A 195 9.52 -18.89 16.90
C SER A 195 9.53 -17.90 18.07
N THR A 196 10.71 -17.53 18.57
CA THR A 196 10.88 -16.55 19.66
C THR A 196 10.50 -15.14 19.21
N VAL A 197 10.86 -14.74 18.00
CA VAL A 197 10.43 -13.45 17.41
C VAL A 197 8.90 -13.40 17.26
N ARG A 198 8.25 -14.51 16.95
CA ARG A 198 6.78 -14.60 16.81
C ARG A 198 6.03 -14.53 18.14
N THR A 199 6.66 -14.86 19.27
CA THR A 199 6.02 -14.77 20.60
C THR A 199 6.05 -13.36 21.20
N TRP A 200 6.54 -12.36 20.45
CA TRP A 200 6.57 -10.97 20.90
C TRP A 200 5.21 -10.50 21.42
N PRO A 201 5.15 -9.90 22.64
CA PRO A 201 3.90 -9.58 23.28
C PRO A 201 3.18 -8.45 22.51
N LYS A 202 1.86 -8.52 22.44
CA LYS A 202 1.03 -7.45 21.89
C LYS A 202 0.87 -6.33 22.93
N PRO A 203 0.92 -5.04 22.53
CA PRO A 203 0.73 -3.94 23.46
C PRO A 203 -0.68 -3.97 24.07
N PRO A 204 -0.83 -3.69 25.38
CA PRO A 204 -2.14 -3.68 26.03
C PRO A 204 -3.01 -2.53 25.53
N ALA A 205 -4.33 -2.75 25.49
CA ALA A 205 -5.31 -1.74 25.11
C ALA A 205 -5.61 -0.79 26.28
N LEU A 206 -4.83 0.28 26.40
CA LEU A 206 -4.97 1.27 27.48
C LEU A 206 -6.24 2.16 27.38
N MET A 207 -6.98 2.07 26.28
CA MET A 207 -8.23 2.83 26.12
C MET A 207 -9.35 2.35 27.04
N ALA A 208 -9.45 1.05 27.31
CA ALA A 208 -10.47 0.49 28.19
C ALA A 208 -10.35 1.01 29.64
N PRO A 209 -9.18 0.93 30.32
CA PRO A 209 -9.03 1.51 31.65
C PRO A 209 -9.19 3.03 31.64
N LEU A 210 -8.79 3.73 30.57
CA LEU A 210 -9.04 5.17 30.45
C LEU A 210 -10.55 5.50 30.47
N VAL A 211 -11.35 4.81 29.65
CA VAL A 211 -12.80 5.04 29.60
C VAL A 211 -13.45 4.69 30.94
N VAL A 212 -13.09 3.54 31.54
CA VAL A 212 -13.62 3.14 32.86
C VAL A 212 -13.24 4.16 33.95
N GLY A 213 -12.00 4.65 33.92
CA GLY A 213 -11.54 5.68 34.86
C GLY A 213 -12.29 7.00 34.71
N LEU A 214 -12.54 7.44 33.47
CA LEU A 214 -13.34 8.65 33.21
C LEU A 214 -14.80 8.49 33.63
N VAL A 215 -15.41 7.32 33.40
CA VAL A 215 -16.75 7.00 33.91
C VAL A 215 -16.76 6.99 35.44
N GLY A 216 -15.74 6.44 36.09
CA GLY A 216 -15.55 6.54 37.54
C GLY A 216 -15.50 7.99 38.01
N CYS A 217 -14.74 8.85 37.32
CA CYS A 217 -14.68 10.28 37.63
C CYS A 217 -16.03 10.99 37.45
N PHE A 218 -16.83 10.60 36.46
CA PHE A 218 -18.19 11.12 36.31
C PHE A 218 -19.11 10.68 37.46
N ILE A 219 -19.01 9.42 37.90
CA ILE A 219 -19.80 8.88 39.02
C ILE A 219 -19.42 9.55 40.35
N LEU A 220 -18.18 10.05 40.51
CA LEU A 220 -17.78 10.82 41.69
C LEU A 220 -18.72 11.99 42.00
N ALA A 221 -19.32 12.61 40.97
CA ALA A 221 -20.25 13.71 41.14
C ALA A 221 -21.59 13.31 41.79
N TYR A 222 -21.92 12.01 41.79
CA TYR A 222 -23.15 11.45 42.34
C TYR A 222 -22.90 10.55 43.58
N SER A 223 -21.82 9.77 43.55
CA SER A 223 -21.41 8.84 44.61
C SER A 223 -19.89 8.76 44.70
N VAL A 224 -19.33 9.48 45.67
CA VAL A 224 -17.88 9.51 45.96
C VAL A 224 -17.28 8.12 46.14
N PRO A 225 -17.82 7.21 46.98
CA PRO A 225 -17.18 5.90 47.20
C PRO A 225 -17.19 5.03 45.94
N ALA A 226 -18.27 5.06 45.16
CA ALA A 226 -18.38 4.26 43.93
C ALA A 226 -17.46 4.80 42.82
N GLY A 227 -17.39 6.11 42.65
CA GLY A 227 -16.52 6.75 41.65
C GLY A 227 -15.03 6.56 41.96
N LEU A 228 -14.63 6.66 43.23
CA LEU A 228 -13.24 6.47 43.66
C LEU A 228 -12.79 5.02 43.43
N LEU A 229 -13.65 4.05 43.74
CA LEU A 229 -13.36 2.63 43.50
C LEU A 229 -13.12 2.34 42.02
N LEU A 230 -13.97 2.85 41.13
CA LEU A 230 -13.82 2.63 39.69
C LEU A 230 -12.58 3.32 39.11
N ALA A 231 -12.31 4.56 39.51
CA ALA A 231 -11.10 5.28 39.09
C ALA A 231 -9.82 4.60 39.59
N ALA A 232 -9.80 4.15 40.85
CA ALA A 232 -8.67 3.42 41.43
C ALA A 232 -8.46 2.06 40.74
N ALA A 233 -9.52 1.29 40.51
CA ALA A 233 -9.44 0.01 39.80
C ALA A 233 -8.91 0.18 38.37
N ALA A 234 -9.35 1.23 37.66
CA ALA A 234 -8.85 1.56 36.32
C ALA A 234 -7.36 1.92 36.31
N LEU A 235 -6.89 2.71 37.27
CA LEU A 235 -5.47 3.07 37.41
C LEU A 235 -4.61 1.85 37.75
N VAL A 236 -5.05 1.01 38.70
CA VAL A 236 -4.34 -0.21 39.10
C VAL A 236 -4.27 -1.19 37.92
N TYR A 237 -5.37 -1.42 37.21
CA TYR A 237 -5.39 -2.31 36.05
C TYR A 237 -4.54 -1.77 34.88
N GLY A 238 -4.63 -0.47 34.59
CA GLY A 238 -3.82 0.19 33.57
C GLY A 238 -2.32 0.12 33.88
N GLY A 239 -1.93 0.41 35.12
CA GLY A 239 -0.55 0.30 35.58
C GLY A 239 -0.04 -1.14 35.56
N TYR A 240 -0.82 -2.09 36.09
CA TYR A 240 -0.47 -3.51 36.11
C TYR A 240 -0.28 -4.07 34.69
N SER A 241 -1.20 -3.77 33.76
CA SER A 241 -1.10 -4.23 32.37
C SER A 241 0.12 -3.63 31.64
N ALA A 242 0.47 -2.37 31.91
CA ALA A 242 1.67 -1.74 31.37
C ALA A 242 2.96 -2.38 31.93
N VAL A 243 3.05 -2.55 33.26
CA VAL A 243 4.23 -3.16 33.92
C VAL A 243 4.42 -4.63 33.55
N THR A 244 3.32 -5.39 33.44
CA THR A 244 3.41 -6.80 33.01
C THR A 244 3.83 -6.91 31.55
N PHE A 245 3.38 -6.01 30.68
CA PHE A 245 3.84 -5.93 29.29
C PHE A 245 5.34 -5.62 29.20
N THR A 246 5.84 -4.62 29.94
CA THR A 246 7.27 -4.27 29.90
C THR A 246 8.15 -5.41 30.41
N ARG A 247 7.78 -6.05 31.52
CA ARG A 247 8.51 -7.23 32.03
C ARG A 247 8.55 -8.38 31.04
N ARG A 248 7.40 -8.73 30.42
CA ARG A 248 7.34 -9.80 29.41
C ARG A 248 8.17 -9.46 28.18
N LYS A 249 8.14 -8.19 27.77
CA LYS A 249 8.94 -7.68 26.65
C LYS A 249 10.44 -7.87 26.92
N GLU A 250 10.92 -7.50 28.11
CA GLU A 250 12.34 -7.65 28.49
C GLU A 250 12.79 -9.12 28.48
N VAL A 251 11.98 -10.02 29.05
CA VAL A 251 12.27 -11.46 29.06
C VAL A 251 12.36 -12.02 27.63
N ILE A 252 11.42 -11.66 26.75
CA ILE A 252 11.42 -12.13 25.37
C ILE A 252 12.56 -11.48 24.57
N ALA A 253 12.87 -10.21 24.81
CA ALA A 253 14.02 -9.55 24.19
C ALA A 253 15.33 -10.27 24.53
N ALA A 254 15.57 -10.60 25.81
CA ALA A 254 16.73 -11.38 26.22
C ALA A 254 16.75 -12.79 25.60
N ALA A 255 15.58 -13.43 25.44
CA ALA A 255 15.48 -14.72 24.76
C ALA A 255 15.83 -14.61 23.27
N ILE A 256 15.42 -13.54 22.59
CA ILE A 256 15.78 -13.25 21.20
C ILE A 256 17.29 -12.99 21.09
N ASP A 257 17.87 -12.24 22.02
CA ASP A 257 19.32 -11.98 22.03
C ASP A 257 20.13 -13.27 22.22
N ASN A 258 19.70 -14.15 23.12
CA ASN A 258 20.33 -15.47 23.30
C ASN A 258 20.19 -16.35 22.04
N ALA A 259 19.00 -16.39 21.43
CA ALA A 259 18.79 -17.11 20.18
C ALA A 259 19.64 -16.55 19.02
N ASN A 260 19.81 -15.23 18.96
CA ASN A 260 20.71 -14.58 17.99
C ASN A 260 22.17 -14.95 18.23
N GLN A 261 22.64 -14.94 19.47
CA GLN A 261 24.02 -15.35 19.79
C GLN A 261 24.28 -16.81 19.41
N TRP A 262 23.33 -17.70 19.68
CA TRP A 262 23.45 -19.09 19.25
C TRP A 262 23.47 -19.21 17.73
N PHE A 263 22.58 -18.51 17.02
CA PHE A 263 22.57 -18.45 15.56
C PHE A 263 23.89 -17.93 14.99
N ASP A 264 24.41 -16.82 15.52
CA ASP A 264 25.66 -16.21 15.08
C ASP A 264 26.88 -17.11 15.32
N SER A 265 26.86 -17.93 16.38
CA SER A 265 27.96 -18.86 16.64
C SER A 265 28.06 -20.01 15.61
N LEU A 266 26.95 -20.28 14.90
CA LEU A 266 26.87 -21.32 13.86
C LEU A 266 26.90 -20.75 12.44
N LEU A 267 26.73 -19.43 12.28
CA LEU A 267 26.64 -18.75 11.00
C LEU A 267 28.03 -18.48 10.39
N ARG A 268 28.20 -18.86 9.12
CA ARG A 268 29.38 -18.55 8.30
C ARG A 268 29.06 -17.52 7.23
N VAL A 269 27.95 -17.72 6.53
CA VAL A 269 27.49 -16.83 5.46
C VAL A 269 25.98 -16.62 5.60
N GLU A 270 25.56 -15.36 5.68
CA GLU A 270 24.15 -14.96 5.68
C GLU A 270 23.75 -14.54 4.27
N ILE A 271 22.88 -15.33 3.63
CA ILE A 271 22.33 -15.01 2.31
C ILE A 271 20.90 -14.51 2.48
N THR A 272 20.08 -15.31 3.15
CA THR A 272 18.72 -14.91 3.51
C THR A 272 18.76 -14.11 4.81
N PRO A 273 18.16 -12.90 4.85
CA PRO A 273 18.14 -12.07 6.04
C PRO A 273 17.43 -12.80 7.18
N ARG A 274 18.06 -12.83 8.36
CA ARG A 274 17.48 -13.45 9.56
C ARG A 274 16.15 -12.78 9.97
N PRO A 275 15.25 -13.51 10.64
CA PRO A 275 14.04 -12.93 11.22
C PRO A 275 14.38 -11.91 12.30
N ALA A 276 14.11 -10.63 12.05
CA ALA A 276 14.34 -9.55 12.99
C ALA A 276 13.04 -8.83 13.37
N LEU A 277 12.96 -8.36 14.62
CA LEU A 277 11.89 -7.48 15.05
C LEU A 277 12.03 -6.13 14.34
N LYS A 278 10.95 -5.68 13.69
CA LYS A 278 10.85 -4.29 13.26
C LYS A 278 10.69 -3.43 14.51
N VAL A 279 11.77 -2.80 14.96
CA VAL A 279 11.78 -1.86 16.09
C VAL A 279 10.75 -0.78 15.80
N ARG A 280 9.65 -0.79 16.56
CA ARG A 280 8.62 0.26 16.52
C ARG A 280 8.72 1.02 17.82
N ASN A 281 8.60 2.36 17.78
CA ASN A 281 8.66 3.17 18.99
C ASN A 281 7.62 2.69 20.02
N ASP A 282 8.10 2.28 21.19
CA ASP A 282 7.27 1.77 22.27
C ASP A 282 6.71 2.90 23.12
N PHE A 283 5.49 3.33 22.78
CA PHE A 283 4.79 4.38 23.51
C PHE A 283 3.91 3.86 24.65
N VAL A 284 3.97 2.57 25.00
CA VAL A 284 3.14 1.98 26.06
C VAL A 284 3.33 2.66 27.43
N PRO A 285 4.56 2.86 27.95
CA PRO A 285 4.73 3.55 29.24
C PRO A 285 4.24 5.00 29.17
N LEU A 286 4.53 5.71 28.08
CA LEU A 286 4.09 7.09 27.86
C LEU A 286 2.56 7.19 27.84
N LYS A 287 1.88 6.27 27.15
CA LYS A 287 0.42 6.20 27.10
C LYS A 287 -0.19 5.83 28.44
N ALA A 288 0.44 4.96 29.22
CA ALA A 288 -0.04 4.59 30.55
C ALA A 288 0.04 5.78 31.51
N VAL A 289 1.16 6.50 31.51
CA VAL A 289 1.33 7.74 32.28
C VAL A 289 0.33 8.81 31.83
N GLY A 290 0.19 9.03 30.52
CA GLY A 290 -0.77 10.00 29.99
C GLY A 290 -2.22 9.67 30.35
N ALA A 291 -2.61 8.40 30.23
CA ALA A 291 -3.97 7.96 30.61
C ALA A 291 -4.21 8.11 32.13
N GLY A 292 -3.22 7.79 32.96
CA GLY A 292 -3.30 7.96 34.40
C GLY A 292 -3.43 9.43 34.81
N ALA A 293 -2.64 10.32 34.19
CA ALA A 293 -2.74 11.76 34.42
C ALA A 293 -4.12 12.32 34.06
N VAL A 294 -4.70 11.88 32.94
CA VAL A 294 -6.06 12.29 32.53
C VAL A 294 -7.12 11.86 33.55
N ILE A 295 -7.07 10.62 34.05
CA ILE A 295 -8.01 10.13 35.07
C ILE A 295 -7.86 10.94 36.36
N LEU A 296 -6.62 11.21 36.82
CA LEU A 296 -6.37 11.97 38.04
C LEU A 296 -6.85 13.42 37.93
N LEU A 297 -6.59 14.08 36.80
CA LEU A 297 -7.07 15.44 36.55
C LEU A 297 -8.60 15.51 36.48
N ALA A 298 -9.24 14.55 35.81
CA ALA A 298 -10.70 14.48 35.74
C ALA A 298 -11.33 14.22 37.11
N GLY A 299 -10.72 13.35 37.93
CA GLY A 299 -11.17 13.09 39.29
C GLY A 299 -11.02 14.30 40.21
N ALA A 300 -9.90 15.03 40.11
CA ALA A 300 -9.70 16.28 40.85
C ALA A 300 -10.73 17.34 40.44
N TYR A 301 -11.02 17.48 39.14
CA TYR A 301 -12.04 18.40 38.65
C TYR A 301 -13.44 18.04 39.18
N ALA A 302 -13.81 16.76 39.17
CA ALA A 302 -15.10 16.28 39.67
C ALA A 302 -15.30 16.51 41.18
N LEU A 303 -14.22 16.59 41.97
CA LEU A 303 -14.28 16.90 43.41
C LEU A 303 -14.37 18.41 43.70
N VAL A 304 -13.89 19.26 42.80
CA VAL A 304 -13.86 20.73 42.99
C VAL A 304 -15.12 21.41 42.46
N VAL A 305 -15.74 20.85 41.42
CA VAL A 305 -16.95 21.45 40.82
C VAL A 305 -18.21 20.97 41.57
N PRO A 306 -19.03 21.89 42.11
CA PRO A 306 -20.30 21.52 42.74
C PRO A 306 -21.20 20.78 41.75
N SER A 307 -21.72 19.62 42.15
CA SER A 307 -22.74 18.94 41.36
C SER A 307 -24.00 19.83 41.31
N HIS A 308 -24.39 20.28 40.12
CA HIS A 308 -25.66 20.94 39.91
C HIS A 308 -26.78 19.93 40.18
N GLN A 309 -27.22 19.87 41.43
CA GLN A 309 -28.40 19.12 41.83
C GLN A 309 -29.60 19.90 41.29
N SER A 310 -30.10 19.49 40.12
CA SER A 310 -31.36 20.00 39.57
C SER A 310 -32.50 19.58 40.49
N ASN A 311 -32.79 20.41 41.49
CA ASN A 311 -33.92 20.28 42.39
C ASN A 311 -35.20 20.63 41.61
N ASN A 312 -35.79 19.67 40.90
CA ASN A 312 -37.13 19.81 40.35
C ASN A 312 -38.15 19.31 41.38
N GLN A 313 -38.57 20.22 42.26
CA GLN A 313 -39.85 20.11 42.94
C GLN A 313 -40.95 20.67 42.03
N ASN A 314 -42.09 19.97 42.03
CA ASN A 314 -43.43 20.35 41.55
C ASN A 314 -43.83 19.90 40.13
N GLY A 315 -44.47 18.73 40.09
CA GLY A 315 -45.38 18.28 39.03
C GLY A 315 -46.14 17.04 39.50
N ALA A 316 -47.40 17.22 39.91
CA ALA A 316 -48.31 16.19 40.39
C ALA A 316 -48.62 15.12 39.30
N PRO A 317 -49.15 13.93 39.67
CA PRO A 317 -49.11 12.73 38.84
C PRO A 317 -50.22 12.76 37.78
N VAL A 318 -49.86 12.49 36.52
CA VAL A 318 -50.83 12.17 35.48
C VAL A 318 -50.64 10.71 35.07
N GLN A 319 -51.77 10.01 35.11
CA GLN A 319 -51.95 8.57 34.96
C GLN A 319 -51.29 7.97 33.72
N ALA A 320 -50.72 6.79 33.93
CA ALA A 320 -50.41 5.84 32.88
C ALA A 320 -51.70 5.44 32.13
N SER A 321 -51.71 5.67 30.83
CA SER A 321 -52.57 4.94 29.90
C SER A 321 -51.65 4.29 28.88
N ALA A 322 -51.59 2.96 28.97
CA ALA A 322 -51.00 2.11 27.96
C ALA A 322 -52.00 2.00 26.83
N ASP A 323 -51.63 2.48 25.64
CA ASP A 323 -52.15 1.96 24.38
C ASP A 323 -51.05 2.12 23.33
N ALA A 324 -50.53 0.97 22.89
CA ALA A 324 -49.75 0.88 21.67
C ALA A 324 -50.71 0.89 20.47
N PRO A 325 -50.26 1.42 19.32
CA PRO A 325 -50.02 0.46 18.25
C PRO A 325 -48.71 0.70 17.47
N ALA A 326 -48.09 -0.44 17.16
CA ALA A 326 -47.34 -0.79 15.97
C ALA A 326 -46.53 0.27 15.20
N ALA A 327 -45.21 0.12 15.31
CA ALA A 327 -44.22 0.13 14.22
C ALA A 327 -44.42 1.12 13.06
N ALA A 328 -43.76 2.27 13.17
CA ALA A 328 -43.26 3.00 12.02
C ALA A 328 -41.78 3.35 12.24
N THR A 329 -40.93 2.73 11.44
CA THR A 329 -39.49 2.93 11.37
C THR A 329 -39.19 4.38 10.98
N ALA A 330 -38.86 5.24 11.95
CA ALA A 330 -38.41 6.61 11.70
C ALA A 330 -36.94 6.75 12.09
N SER A 331 -36.08 6.86 11.08
CA SER A 331 -34.67 7.17 11.18
C SER A 331 -34.47 8.56 11.82
N ARG A 332 -33.70 8.64 12.92
CA ARG A 332 -33.29 9.90 13.55
C ARG A 332 -32.15 10.57 12.75
N PRO A 333 -32.11 11.91 12.62
CA PRO A 333 -30.99 12.63 12.02
C PRO A 333 -29.90 12.91 13.06
N ASP A 334 -28.80 12.17 13.02
CA ASP A 334 -27.58 12.48 13.79
C ASP A 334 -26.68 13.40 12.95
N GLY A 335 -26.55 14.69 13.30
CA GLY A 335 -25.62 15.56 12.59
C GLY A 335 -25.72 17.06 12.83
N THR A 336 -25.86 17.53 14.07
CA THR A 336 -25.78 18.99 14.32
C THR A 336 -24.31 19.44 14.33
N PHE A 337 -23.87 20.09 13.26
CA PHE A 337 -22.52 20.67 13.10
C PHE A 337 -22.31 21.99 13.87
N SER A 338 -23.16 22.30 14.85
CA SER A 338 -23.15 23.55 15.63
C SER A 338 -21.83 23.82 16.37
N TRP A 339 -21.07 22.77 16.70
CA TRP A 339 -19.76 22.88 17.36
C TRP A 339 -18.66 23.51 16.49
N LEU A 340 -18.89 23.68 15.18
CA LEU A 340 -17.95 24.30 14.26
C LEU A 340 -17.92 25.82 14.36
N VAL A 341 -19.01 26.46 14.81
CA VAL A 341 -19.13 27.92 14.87
C VAL A 341 -18.03 28.50 15.77
N GLY A 342 -17.28 29.47 15.25
CA GLY A 342 -16.19 30.15 15.97
C GLY A 342 -14.84 29.42 15.98
N LYS A 343 -14.75 28.20 15.43
CA LYS A 343 -13.45 27.52 15.22
C LYS A 343 -12.79 27.98 13.92
N TYR A 344 -11.47 27.84 13.83
CA TYR A 344 -10.75 28.11 12.58
C TYR A 344 -10.82 26.90 11.63
N PRO A 345 -10.99 27.14 10.31
CA PRO A 345 -10.93 26.08 9.28
C PRO A 345 -9.72 25.13 9.41
N SER A 346 -8.55 25.65 9.73
CA SER A 346 -7.31 24.88 9.94
C SER A 346 -7.43 23.80 11.03
N ASP A 347 -8.23 24.07 12.07
CA ASP A 347 -8.32 23.22 13.26
C ASP A 347 -9.31 22.07 13.06
N VAL A 348 -10.27 22.25 12.14
CA VAL A 348 -11.37 21.30 11.90
C VAL A 348 -11.18 20.48 10.63
N VAL A 349 -10.37 20.92 9.67
CA VAL A 349 -10.22 20.27 8.35
C VAL A 349 -9.75 18.81 8.43
N ASN A 350 -9.05 18.43 9.51
CA ASN A 350 -8.59 17.05 9.72
C ASN A 350 -9.53 16.20 10.60
N ASP A 351 -10.58 16.79 11.16
CA ASP A 351 -11.54 16.07 12.01
C ASP A 351 -12.41 15.12 11.20
N ARG A 352 -12.59 13.88 11.68
CA ARG A 352 -13.36 12.84 10.97
C ARG A 352 -14.82 13.23 10.75
N ARG A 353 -15.44 13.96 11.69
CA ARG A 353 -16.83 14.41 11.61
C ARG A 353 -16.97 15.50 10.56
N PHE A 354 -16.04 16.44 10.52
CA PHE A 354 -15.99 17.49 9.48
C PHE A 354 -15.84 16.87 8.10
N ARG A 355 -14.90 15.92 7.94
CA ARG A 355 -14.67 15.21 6.67
C ARG A 355 -15.89 14.45 6.17
N ALA A 356 -16.70 13.92 7.07
CA ALA A 356 -17.92 13.18 6.71
C ALA A 356 -19.02 14.07 6.08
N ALA A 357 -18.94 15.39 6.25
CA ALA A 357 -19.88 16.35 5.65
C ALA A 357 -19.67 16.50 4.13
N PHE A 358 -18.55 16.04 3.58
CA PHE A 358 -18.16 16.25 2.18
C PHE A 358 -17.99 14.92 1.44
N LYS A 359 -18.42 14.87 0.18
CA LYS A 359 -18.38 13.67 -0.67
C LYS A 359 -17.61 13.95 -1.95
N GLY A 360 -16.90 12.94 -2.46
CA GLY A 360 -16.21 13.03 -3.75
C GLY A 360 -14.84 13.69 -3.71
N ILE A 361 -14.26 13.92 -2.52
CA ILE A 361 -12.92 14.49 -2.37
C ILE A 361 -11.89 13.37 -2.21
N SER A 362 -10.93 13.30 -3.14
CA SER A 362 -9.83 12.33 -3.10
C SER A 362 -8.85 12.62 -1.95
N ARG A 363 -8.00 11.65 -1.57
CA ARG A 363 -6.97 11.87 -0.53
C ARG A 363 -5.96 12.96 -0.94
N SER A 364 -5.59 13.01 -2.21
CA SER A 364 -4.67 14.02 -2.75
C SER A 364 -5.30 15.42 -2.73
N ASP A 365 -6.56 15.53 -3.12
CA ASP A 365 -7.26 16.81 -3.11
C ASP A 365 -7.51 17.30 -1.68
N TRP A 366 -7.78 16.39 -0.75
CA TRP A 366 -7.93 16.75 0.66
C TRP A 366 -6.64 17.33 1.25
N ALA A 367 -5.47 16.82 0.85
CA ALA A 367 -4.19 17.38 1.26
C ALA A 367 -4.02 18.83 0.76
N LYS A 368 -4.42 19.10 -0.49
CA LYS A 368 -4.38 20.45 -1.06
C LYS A 368 -5.37 21.42 -0.41
N ILE A 369 -6.57 20.95 -0.06
CA ILE A 369 -7.59 21.72 0.66
C ILE A 369 -7.08 22.07 2.05
N SER A 370 -6.50 21.11 2.77
CA SER A 370 -5.94 21.32 4.12
C SER A 370 -4.85 22.39 4.11
N GLU A 371 -3.94 22.33 3.14
CA GLU A 371 -2.89 23.35 2.94
C GLU A 371 -3.47 24.74 2.65
N ARG A 372 -4.59 24.84 1.93
CA ARG A 372 -5.28 26.10 1.58
C ARG A 372 -6.30 26.58 2.61
N LEU A 373 -6.46 25.88 3.72
CA LEU A 373 -7.22 26.34 4.88
C LEU A 373 -6.30 26.71 6.05
N THR A 374 -5.00 26.89 5.79
CA THR A 374 -3.99 27.20 6.82
C THR A 374 -4.05 28.65 7.29
N VAL A 375 -4.10 29.62 6.36
CA VAL A 375 -4.28 31.03 6.69
C VAL A 375 -5.76 31.37 6.62
N THR A 376 -6.35 31.71 7.76
CA THR A 376 -7.81 31.93 7.88
C THR A 376 -8.11 33.35 8.33
N ASN A 377 -9.33 33.82 8.08
CA ASN A 377 -9.76 35.12 8.58
C ASN A 377 -9.98 35.05 10.10
N SER A 378 -9.86 36.19 10.79
CA SER A 378 -10.02 36.29 12.25
C SER A 378 -11.43 35.95 12.75
N ALA A 379 -12.38 35.76 11.83
CA ALA A 379 -13.78 35.58 12.12
C ALA A 379 -14.20 34.10 12.24
N GLY A 380 -13.31 33.17 11.87
CA GLY A 380 -13.53 31.72 11.97
C GLY A 380 -14.69 31.23 11.09
N ILE A 381 -15.20 30.04 11.41
CA ILE A 381 -16.38 29.46 10.76
C ILE A 381 -17.64 30.16 11.28
N GLN A 382 -18.46 30.67 10.36
CA GLN A 382 -19.65 31.46 10.67
C GLN A 382 -20.93 30.81 10.15
N SER A 383 -22.03 30.99 10.88
CA SER A 383 -23.36 30.66 10.37
C SER A 383 -23.89 31.82 9.52
N LYS A 384 -24.23 31.54 8.26
CA LYS A 384 -24.78 32.49 7.30
C LYS A 384 -25.83 31.80 6.43
N ASP A 385 -27.04 32.35 6.39
CA ASP A 385 -28.15 31.87 5.55
C ASP A 385 -28.49 30.38 5.76
N GLY A 386 -28.34 29.84 6.97
CA GLY A 386 -28.55 28.42 7.29
C GLY A 386 -27.39 27.50 6.91
N TYR A 387 -26.22 28.06 6.62
CA TYR A 387 -24.99 27.35 6.29
C TYR A 387 -23.84 27.76 7.21
N LEU A 388 -23.02 26.79 7.60
CA LEU A 388 -21.73 27.02 8.23
C LEU A 388 -20.68 27.25 7.14
N VAL A 389 -20.11 28.46 7.10
CA VAL A 389 -19.19 28.91 6.06
C VAL A 389 -17.80 29.11 6.64
N GLY A 390 -16.77 28.60 5.95
CA GLY A 390 -15.38 28.84 6.30
C GLY A 390 -14.52 29.00 5.04
N ALA A 391 -13.51 29.86 5.12
CA ALA A 391 -12.58 30.11 4.02
C ALA A 391 -11.15 30.30 4.53
N GLY A 392 -10.19 30.02 3.67
CA GLY A 392 -8.78 30.23 3.93
C GLY A 392 -7.96 30.30 2.66
N CYS A 393 -6.66 30.49 2.85
CA CYS A 393 -5.67 30.43 1.81
C CYS A 393 -4.41 29.66 2.22
N MET A 394 -3.60 29.33 1.20
CA MET A 394 -2.26 28.79 1.41
C MET A 394 -1.32 29.86 1.95
N ALA A 395 -0.47 29.47 2.90
CA ALA A 395 0.55 30.33 3.47
C ALA A 395 1.42 30.96 2.36
N HIS A 396 1.57 32.29 2.40
CA HIS A 396 2.32 33.09 1.43
C HIS A 396 1.77 33.09 -0.01
N ALA A 397 0.58 32.53 -0.26
CA ALA A 397 -0.03 32.42 -1.60
C ALA A 397 -1.53 32.80 -1.62
N CYS A 398 -1.95 33.72 -0.75
CA CYS A 398 -3.38 34.04 -0.58
C CYS A 398 -4.06 34.70 -1.78
N SER A 399 -3.32 35.25 -2.74
CA SER A 399 -3.88 35.81 -3.98
C SER A 399 -4.11 34.77 -5.08
N SER A 400 -3.49 33.58 -4.97
CA SER A 400 -3.48 32.55 -6.03
C SER A 400 -4.09 31.22 -5.61
N ASP A 401 -4.04 30.91 -4.32
CA ASP A 401 -4.36 29.59 -3.77
C ASP A 401 -5.28 29.74 -2.56
N GLN A 402 -6.58 29.50 -2.80
CA GLN A 402 -7.64 29.72 -1.83
C GLN A 402 -8.58 28.51 -1.75
N ALA A 403 -9.22 28.31 -0.60
CA ALA A 403 -10.25 27.30 -0.42
C ALA A 403 -11.38 27.83 0.46
N ALA A 404 -12.62 27.46 0.14
CA ALA A 404 -13.77 27.74 0.97
C ALA A 404 -14.75 26.57 0.99
N PHE A 405 -15.55 26.48 2.05
CA PHE A 405 -16.59 25.48 2.20
C PHE A 405 -17.86 26.05 2.80
N VAL A 406 -18.94 25.32 2.59
CA VAL A 406 -20.22 25.47 3.28
C VAL A 406 -20.70 24.13 3.80
N ILE A 407 -21.37 24.09 4.95
CA ILE A 407 -22.10 22.92 5.45
C ILE A 407 -23.52 23.36 5.78
N SER A 408 -24.52 22.72 5.18
CA SER A 408 -25.93 22.97 5.48
C SER A 408 -26.25 22.57 6.92
N GLU A 409 -26.77 23.49 7.73
CA GLU A 409 -27.15 23.20 9.12
C GLU A 409 -28.31 22.22 9.21
N ALA A 410 -29.21 22.22 8.22
CA ALA A 410 -30.38 21.34 8.16
C ALA A 410 -30.02 19.88 7.79
N THR A 411 -28.99 19.68 6.96
CA THR A 411 -28.69 18.36 6.39
C THR A 411 -27.32 17.80 6.78
N GLY A 412 -26.45 18.63 7.34
CA GLY A 412 -25.07 18.27 7.67
C GLY A 412 -24.17 17.99 6.45
N LYS A 413 -24.66 18.30 5.25
CA LYS A 413 -23.95 18.09 3.98
C LYS A 413 -23.31 19.38 3.52
N GLY A 414 -22.11 19.29 2.97
CA GLY A 414 -21.34 20.44 2.57
C GLY A 414 -20.70 20.36 1.19
N ASP A 415 -20.40 21.54 0.67
CA ASP A 415 -19.73 21.76 -0.61
C ASP A 415 -18.38 22.47 -0.38
N PHE A 416 -17.44 22.27 -1.30
CA PHE A 416 -16.12 22.89 -1.31
C PHE A 416 -15.83 23.58 -2.64
N VAL A 417 -15.13 24.71 -2.59
CA VAL A 417 -14.48 25.35 -3.75
C VAL A 417 -13.00 25.50 -3.45
N LEU A 418 -12.19 25.12 -4.42
CA LEU A 418 -10.73 25.15 -4.39
C LEU A 418 -10.24 25.94 -5.60
N ILE A 419 -9.37 26.93 -5.38
CA ILE A 419 -8.79 27.77 -6.42
C ILE A 419 -7.28 27.55 -6.38
N GLU A 420 -6.70 27.17 -7.53
CA GLU A 420 -5.26 26.94 -7.71
C GLU A 420 -4.77 27.76 -8.91
N THR A 421 -3.70 28.53 -8.76
CA THR A 421 -3.06 29.20 -9.91
C THR A 421 -1.67 28.61 -10.12
N PRO A 422 -1.46 27.76 -11.15
CA PRO A 422 -0.14 27.19 -11.43
C PRO A 422 0.87 28.30 -11.73
N GLY A 423 2.06 28.24 -11.12
CA GLY A 423 3.10 29.28 -11.23
C GLY A 423 3.65 29.58 -12.65
N SER A 424 3.15 28.91 -13.68
CA SER A 424 3.48 29.12 -15.09
C SER A 424 2.32 29.61 -15.96
N SER A 425 1.13 29.85 -15.40
CA SER A 425 -0.09 30.22 -16.14
C SER A 425 -0.86 31.38 -15.50
N SER A 426 -1.49 32.22 -16.33
CA SER A 426 -2.28 33.39 -15.89
C SER A 426 -3.74 33.07 -15.53
N SER A 427 -4.15 31.80 -15.55
CA SER A 427 -5.55 31.40 -15.38
C SER A 427 -5.71 30.50 -14.15
N ALA A 428 -6.57 30.90 -13.22
CA ALA A 428 -6.89 30.12 -12.03
C ALA A 428 -7.71 28.87 -12.40
N VAL A 429 -7.28 27.71 -11.91
CA VAL A 429 -7.99 26.44 -11.98
C VAL A 429 -8.94 26.36 -10.79
N VAL A 430 -10.25 26.35 -11.06
CA VAL A 430 -11.29 26.26 -10.03
C VAL A 430 -11.82 24.83 -9.99
N ARG A 431 -11.75 24.18 -8.83
CA ARG A 431 -12.33 22.86 -8.57
C ARG A 431 -13.45 22.98 -7.55
N THR A 432 -14.57 22.33 -7.81
CA THR A 432 -15.74 22.36 -6.93
C THR A 432 -16.15 20.94 -6.55
N TYR A 433 -16.37 20.70 -5.26
CA TYR A 433 -16.83 19.42 -4.74
C TYR A 433 -18.22 19.62 -4.17
N GLN A 434 -19.21 19.08 -4.87
CA GLN A 434 -20.62 19.35 -4.58
C GLN A 434 -21.32 18.09 -4.07
N TRP A 435 -22.09 18.23 -3.00
CA TRP A 435 -22.94 17.16 -2.49
C TRP A 435 -24.21 17.01 -3.35
N PRO A 436 -24.60 15.78 -3.74
CA PRO A 436 -25.82 15.56 -4.50
C PRO A 436 -27.07 16.12 -3.80
N GLY A 437 -27.74 17.10 -4.44
CA GLY A 437 -28.91 17.79 -3.89
C GLY A 437 -28.64 19.13 -3.20
N LEU A 438 -27.38 19.58 -3.13
CA LEU A 438 -26.99 20.91 -2.67
C LEU A 438 -26.28 21.65 -3.81
N PRO A 439 -26.93 22.57 -4.54
CA PRO A 439 -26.29 23.30 -5.63
C PRO A 439 -25.50 24.51 -5.13
N ILE A 440 -24.23 24.61 -5.50
CA ILE A 440 -23.30 25.67 -5.04
C ILE A 440 -23.84 27.08 -5.31
N ASN A 441 -24.55 27.27 -6.42
CA ASN A 441 -25.18 28.55 -6.78
C ASN A 441 -26.30 29.00 -5.80
N LYS A 442 -26.81 28.11 -4.95
CA LYS A 442 -27.77 28.42 -3.88
C LYS A 442 -27.11 28.51 -2.51
N THR A 443 -25.78 28.53 -2.46
CA THR A 443 -25.01 28.63 -1.21
C THR A 443 -24.25 29.95 -1.15
N PRO A 444 -23.88 30.43 0.06
CA PRO A 444 -23.00 31.59 0.22
C PRO A 444 -21.65 31.49 -0.50
N LEU A 445 -21.25 30.27 -0.90
CA LEU A 445 -20.01 29.98 -1.63
C LEU A 445 -19.98 30.60 -3.04
N ALA A 446 -21.14 30.81 -3.67
CA ALA A 446 -21.23 31.41 -4.99
C ALA A 446 -20.73 32.86 -5.01
N ASN A 447 -21.13 33.64 -4.00
CA ASN A 447 -20.72 35.04 -3.85
C ASN A 447 -19.22 35.13 -3.49
N TRP A 448 -18.74 34.23 -2.62
CA TRP A 448 -17.32 34.16 -2.28
C TRP A 448 -16.46 33.86 -3.51
N ALA A 449 -16.85 32.89 -4.32
CA ALA A 449 -16.08 32.52 -5.50
C ALA A 449 -15.99 33.65 -6.53
N GLN A 450 -17.09 34.39 -6.75
CA GLN A 450 -17.08 35.57 -7.61
C GLN A 450 -16.10 36.64 -7.10
N GLN A 451 -16.06 36.87 -5.78
CA GLN A 451 -15.12 37.82 -5.15
C GLN A 451 -13.66 37.35 -5.24
N SER A 452 -13.42 36.05 -5.21
CA SER A 452 -12.11 35.42 -5.36
C SER A 452 -11.65 35.26 -6.82
N GLY A 453 -12.36 35.84 -7.79
CA GLY A 453 -12.00 35.78 -9.21
C GLY A 453 -12.38 34.47 -9.92
N ALA A 454 -13.21 33.63 -9.31
CA ALA A 454 -13.72 32.38 -9.87
C ALA A 454 -15.14 32.54 -10.43
N ASN A 455 -15.32 32.29 -11.74
CA ASN A 455 -16.63 32.30 -12.38
C ASN A 455 -17.32 30.93 -12.23
N ILE A 456 -18.17 30.78 -11.20
CA ILE A 456 -18.99 29.57 -10.98
C ILE A 456 -20.34 29.64 -11.75
N GLY A 457 -20.68 30.80 -12.33
CA GLY A 457 -22.01 31.12 -12.86
C GLY A 457 -22.46 30.43 -14.18
N ASN A 458 -21.56 29.74 -14.90
CA ASN A 458 -21.88 29.09 -16.17
C ASN A 458 -21.48 27.60 -16.17
N GLN A 459 -21.89 26.87 -15.15
CA GLN A 459 -21.98 25.41 -15.23
C GLN A 459 -23.46 25.07 -15.30
N VAL A 460 -23.92 24.81 -16.53
CA VAL A 460 -25.11 23.99 -16.85
C VAL A 460 -25.27 22.94 -15.75
N THR A 461 -26.49 22.74 -15.23
CA THR A 461 -26.85 21.58 -14.41
C THR A 461 -25.96 20.43 -14.81
N ALA A 462 -24.99 20.06 -13.95
CA ALA A 462 -24.15 18.95 -14.28
C ALA A 462 -25.13 17.81 -14.55
N PRO A 463 -25.15 17.26 -15.78
CA PRO A 463 -25.67 15.92 -15.94
C PRO A 463 -24.97 15.08 -14.85
N PRO A 464 -25.60 14.04 -14.29
CA PRO A 464 -24.91 13.13 -13.37
C PRO A 464 -23.48 12.97 -13.87
N ALA A 465 -22.50 13.41 -13.05
CA ALA A 465 -21.13 13.73 -13.47
C ALA A 465 -20.76 12.83 -14.63
N PRO A 466 -20.41 13.36 -15.82
CA PRO A 466 -20.33 12.55 -17.03
C PRO A 466 -19.57 11.32 -16.63
N SER A 467 -20.27 10.18 -16.63
CA SER A 467 -19.66 8.91 -16.31
C SER A 467 -18.46 8.88 -17.23
N GLN A 468 -17.27 9.07 -16.65
CA GLN A 468 -16.08 9.30 -17.45
C GLN A 468 -16.07 8.15 -18.44
N GLN A 469 -16.06 8.46 -19.74
CA GLN A 469 -16.29 7.42 -20.72
C GLN A 469 -15.11 6.46 -20.61
N THR A 470 -15.38 5.25 -20.14
CA THR A 470 -14.42 4.17 -19.99
C THR A 470 -14.83 3.04 -20.92
N SER A 471 -13.96 2.05 -21.07
CA SER A 471 -14.25 0.84 -21.84
C SER A 471 -15.24 -0.10 -21.13
N PHE A 472 -15.65 0.23 -19.90
CA PHE A 472 -16.56 -0.56 -19.07
C PHE A 472 -17.65 0.32 -18.43
N ASP A 473 -18.66 -0.30 -17.85
CA ASP A 473 -19.79 0.41 -17.26
C ASP A 473 -19.48 0.83 -15.82
N CYS A 474 -19.23 2.12 -15.61
CA CYS A 474 -18.93 2.68 -14.29
C CYS A 474 -20.04 2.47 -13.25
N THR A 475 -21.29 2.21 -13.65
CA THR A 475 -22.37 1.89 -12.71
C THR A 475 -22.24 0.49 -12.10
N LYS A 476 -21.39 -0.37 -12.71
CA LYS A 476 -21.15 -1.75 -12.29
C LYS A 476 -19.75 -1.96 -11.69
N ALA A 477 -19.02 -0.88 -11.41
CA ALA A 477 -17.70 -0.95 -10.79
C ALA A 477 -17.75 -1.68 -9.43
N ARG A 478 -16.80 -2.59 -9.19
CA ARG A 478 -16.72 -3.43 -7.99
C ARG A 478 -15.39 -3.35 -7.26
N SER A 479 -14.30 -3.07 -7.98
CA SER A 479 -12.97 -3.00 -7.39
C SER A 479 -12.55 -1.56 -7.09
N ASP A 480 -11.59 -1.42 -6.17
CA ASP A 480 -10.97 -0.12 -5.88
C ASP A 480 -10.39 0.50 -7.16
N ALA A 481 -9.76 -0.31 -8.03
CA ALA A 481 -9.22 0.14 -9.30
C ALA A 481 -10.32 0.69 -10.23
N GLU A 482 -11.44 0.00 -10.40
CA GLU A 482 -12.56 0.46 -11.23
C GLU A 482 -13.18 1.75 -10.69
N HIS A 483 -13.35 1.87 -9.36
CA HIS A 483 -13.85 3.09 -8.74
C HIS A 483 -12.87 4.27 -8.92
N ILE A 484 -11.56 4.02 -8.84
CA ILE A 484 -10.52 5.02 -9.10
C ILE A 484 -10.57 5.48 -10.56
N ILE A 485 -10.68 4.54 -11.53
CA ILE A 485 -10.77 4.87 -12.96
C ILE A 485 -12.03 5.70 -13.26
N CYS A 486 -13.18 5.32 -12.70
CA CYS A 486 -14.44 6.03 -12.94
C CYS A 486 -14.51 7.43 -12.32
N SER A 487 -13.61 7.75 -11.38
CA SER A 487 -13.55 9.06 -10.71
C SER A 487 -12.39 9.94 -11.19
N ASP A 488 -11.55 9.46 -12.10
CA ASP A 488 -10.36 10.16 -12.61
C ASP A 488 -10.38 10.27 -14.14
N ALA A 489 -10.43 11.49 -14.66
CA ALA A 489 -10.54 11.75 -16.10
C ALA A 489 -9.32 11.31 -16.90
N GLU A 490 -8.11 11.38 -16.32
CA GLU A 490 -6.88 10.95 -17.00
C GLU A 490 -6.82 9.42 -17.09
N LEU A 491 -7.21 8.73 -16.02
CA LEU A 491 -7.27 7.27 -16.01
C LEU A 491 -8.40 6.73 -16.89
N ALA A 492 -9.54 7.41 -16.96
CA ALA A 492 -10.61 7.06 -17.89
C ALA A 492 -10.19 7.22 -19.36
N ALA A 493 -9.46 8.30 -19.69
CA ALA A 493 -8.88 8.48 -21.02
C ALA A 493 -7.82 7.41 -21.33
N ALA A 494 -6.98 7.05 -20.35
CA ALA A 494 -6.01 5.96 -20.48
C ALA A 494 -6.70 4.60 -20.71
N ASP A 495 -7.85 4.36 -20.07
CA ASP A 495 -8.66 3.16 -20.25
C ASP A 495 -9.21 3.04 -21.67
N LEU A 496 -9.77 4.12 -22.23
CA LEU A 496 -10.21 4.15 -23.63
C LEU A 496 -9.05 3.94 -24.62
N GLN A 497 -7.91 4.58 -24.38
CA GLN A 497 -6.72 4.37 -25.19
C GLN A 497 -6.26 2.91 -25.15
N LEU A 498 -6.22 2.31 -23.96
CA LEU A 498 -5.81 0.93 -23.79
C LEU A 498 -6.79 -0.03 -24.48
N ALA A 499 -8.10 0.25 -24.42
CA ALA A 499 -9.11 -0.55 -25.12
C ALA A 499 -8.91 -0.53 -26.65
N ALA A 500 -8.56 0.63 -27.23
CA ALA A 500 -8.24 0.73 -28.65
C ALA A 500 -6.98 -0.07 -29.02
N ILE A 501 -5.95 -0.04 -28.18
CA ILE A 501 -4.71 -0.80 -28.38
C ILE A 501 -4.96 -2.31 -28.19
N TYR A 502 -5.76 -2.68 -27.19
CA TYR A 502 -6.18 -4.06 -26.94
C TYR A 502 -6.91 -4.65 -28.16
N ALA A 503 -7.80 -3.90 -28.80
CA ALA A 503 -8.49 -4.37 -30.01
C ALA A 503 -7.50 -4.67 -31.15
N LYS A 504 -6.50 -3.80 -31.36
CA LYS A 504 -5.43 -4.01 -32.35
C LYS A 504 -4.57 -5.22 -31.99
N ALA A 505 -4.16 -5.33 -30.73
CA ALA A 505 -3.35 -6.42 -30.22
C ALA A 505 -4.07 -7.78 -30.35
N LYS A 506 -5.37 -7.81 -30.04
CA LYS A 506 -6.21 -9.00 -30.17
C LYS A 506 -6.33 -9.46 -31.62
N ALA A 507 -6.46 -8.51 -32.56
CA ALA A 507 -6.54 -8.82 -33.98
C ALA A 507 -5.20 -9.32 -34.56
N ALA A 508 -4.08 -8.81 -34.03
CA ALA A 508 -2.74 -9.20 -34.46
C ALA A 508 -2.21 -10.49 -33.79
N ALA A 509 -2.77 -10.88 -32.64
CA ALA A 509 -2.26 -11.99 -31.84
C ALA A 509 -2.32 -13.33 -32.58
N THR A 510 -1.16 -13.97 -32.76
CA THR A 510 -1.04 -15.29 -33.41
C THR A 510 -1.48 -16.43 -32.51
N ASP A 511 -1.39 -16.25 -31.19
CA ASP A 511 -1.93 -17.17 -30.18
C ASP A 511 -3.05 -16.47 -29.37
N PRO A 512 -4.32 -16.69 -29.75
CA PRO A 512 -5.46 -16.10 -29.05
C PRO A 512 -5.60 -16.56 -27.60
N VAL A 513 -5.13 -17.78 -27.27
CA VAL A 513 -5.23 -18.35 -25.93
C VAL A 513 -4.23 -17.67 -25.01
N ALA A 514 -2.97 -17.59 -25.42
CA ALA A 514 -1.93 -16.87 -24.66
C ALA A 514 -2.26 -15.38 -24.53
N PHE A 515 -2.79 -14.75 -25.57
CA PHE A 515 -3.22 -13.34 -25.51
C PHE A 515 -4.32 -13.12 -24.47
N LYS A 516 -5.35 -13.99 -24.47
CA LYS A 516 -6.46 -13.93 -23.51
C LYS A 516 -5.97 -14.19 -22.09
N GLU A 517 -5.07 -15.14 -21.89
CA GLU A 517 -4.52 -15.46 -20.57
C GLU A 517 -3.68 -14.32 -20.01
N ARG A 518 -2.79 -13.73 -20.82
CA ARG A 518 -1.98 -12.56 -20.44
C ARG A 518 -2.87 -11.40 -20.03
N THR A 519 -3.81 -11.03 -20.90
CA THR A 519 -4.67 -9.86 -20.67
C THR A 519 -5.58 -10.06 -19.46
N ARG A 520 -6.12 -11.27 -19.26
CA ARG A 520 -6.85 -11.62 -18.04
C ARG A 520 -5.97 -11.55 -16.79
N THR A 521 -4.73 -12.04 -16.85
CA THR A 521 -3.80 -12.01 -15.72
C THR A 521 -3.47 -10.57 -15.32
N GLN A 522 -3.19 -9.71 -16.30
CA GLN A 522 -2.87 -8.31 -16.05
C GLN A 522 -4.10 -7.54 -15.55
N TRP A 523 -5.29 -7.81 -16.09
CA TRP A 523 -6.54 -7.26 -15.57
C TRP A 523 -6.76 -7.69 -14.11
N ASN A 524 -6.66 -8.98 -13.79
CA ASN A 524 -6.77 -9.47 -12.41
C ASN A 524 -5.75 -8.85 -11.45
N TYR A 525 -4.52 -8.59 -11.91
CA TYR A 525 -3.51 -7.89 -11.12
C TYR A 525 -3.98 -6.48 -10.76
N ARG A 526 -4.47 -5.70 -11.74
CA ARG A 526 -5.04 -4.36 -11.51
C ARG A 526 -6.16 -4.41 -10.46
N GLU A 527 -7.10 -5.34 -10.62
CA GLU A 527 -8.26 -5.48 -9.73
C GLU A 527 -7.88 -5.84 -8.29
N ARG A 528 -6.81 -6.62 -8.08
CA ARG A 528 -6.43 -7.16 -6.76
C ARG A 528 -5.34 -6.39 -6.04
N GLN A 529 -4.44 -5.74 -6.78
CA GLN A 529 -3.20 -5.16 -6.23
C GLN A 529 -3.20 -3.63 -6.24
N CYS A 530 -3.98 -3.00 -7.14
CA CYS A 530 -4.03 -1.56 -7.21
C CYS A 530 -5.18 -0.98 -6.38
N HIS A 531 -4.81 -0.40 -5.23
CA HIS A 531 -5.72 0.29 -4.30
C HIS A 531 -5.52 1.82 -4.28
N ASP A 532 -4.64 2.34 -5.16
CA ASP A 532 -4.39 3.77 -5.30
C ASP A 532 -4.20 4.17 -6.77
N ARG A 533 -4.30 5.49 -7.02
CA ARG A 533 -4.19 6.09 -8.36
C ARG A 533 -2.86 5.80 -9.03
N GLU A 534 -1.76 5.83 -8.27
CA GLU A 534 -0.42 5.73 -8.84
C GLU A 534 -0.13 4.32 -9.33
N CYS A 535 -0.61 3.30 -8.62
CA CYS A 535 -0.59 1.90 -9.08
C CYS A 535 -1.37 1.72 -10.38
N VAL A 536 -2.61 2.25 -10.45
CA VAL A 536 -3.46 2.15 -11.65
C VAL A 536 -2.81 2.87 -12.84
N ALA A 537 -2.25 4.06 -12.63
CA ALA A 537 -1.56 4.82 -13.67
C ALA A 537 -0.35 4.07 -14.24
N ARG A 538 0.53 3.55 -13.38
CA ARG A 538 1.69 2.74 -13.80
C ARG A 538 1.27 1.49 -14.55
N TRP A 539 0.20 0.82 -14.08
CA TRP A 539 -0.34 -0.34 -14.75
C TRP A 539 -0.80 -0.02 -16.18
N TYR A 540 -1.50 1.10 -16.40
CA TYR A 540 -1.89 1.54 -17.74
C TYR A 540 -0.68 1.83 -18.64
N ASP A 541 0.34 2.48 -18.11
CA ASP A 541 1.57 2.76 -18.85
C ASP A 541 2.28 1.46 -19.27
N ASP A 542 2.41 0.50 -18.36
CA ASP A 542 3.01 -0.80 -18.63
C ASP A 542 2.19 -1.60 -19.66
N GLN A 543 0.87 -1.66 -19.49
CA GLN A 543 0.01 -2.38 -20.44
C GLN A 543 0.01 -1.72 -21.82
N ARG A 544 0.10 -0.39 -21.89
CA ARG A 544 0.17 0.33 -23.16
C ARG A 544 1.41 -0.10 -23.94
N VAL A 545 2.57 -0.19 -23.28
CA VAL A 545 3.82 -0.63 -23.93
C VAL A 545 3.66 -2.04 -24.47
N VAL A 546 3.21 -2.99 -23.63
CA VAL A 546 3.21 -4.39 -24.04
C VAL A 546 2.11 -4.71 -25.05
N LEU A 547 0.90 -4.16 -24.90
CA LEU A 547 -0.15 -4.38 -25.90
C LEU A 547 0.19 -3.72 -27.25
N THR A 548 0.93 -2.61 -27.24
CA THR A 548 1.45 -2.01 -28.48
C THR A 548 2.47 -2.92 -29.14
N GLU A 549 3.38 -3.54 -28.37
CA GLU A 549 4.33 -4.52 -28.90
C GLU A 549 3.60 -5.73 -29.50
N ILE A 550 2.62 -6.30 -28.79
CA ILE A 550 1.81 -7.41 -29.28
C ILE A 550 1.04 -7.03 -30.55
N ALA A 551 0.51 -5.81 -30.62
CA ALA A 551 -0.17 -5.32 -31.83
C ALA A 551 0.77 -5.24 -33.05
N ASN A 552 2.08 -5.06 -32.83
CA ASN A 552 3.08 -4.97 -33.89
C ASN A 552 3.71 -6.33 -34.25
N THR A 553 3.89 -7.23 -33.28
CA THR A 553 4.63 -8.49 -33.45
C THR A 553 3.71 -9.72 -33.54
N GLY A 554 2.47 -9.62 -33.08
CA GLY A 554 1.53 -10.73 -32.94
C GLY A 554 1.86 -11.71 -31.82
N GLN A 555 3.00 -11.58 -31.15
CA GLN A 555 3.45 -12.50 -30.10
C GLN A 555 2.92 -12.06 -28.74
N ALA A 556 2.01 -12.85 -28.16
CA ALA A 556 1.40 -12.55 -26.86
C ALA A 556 2.35 -12.71 -25.65
N THR A 557 3.55 -13.25 -25.85
CA THR A 557 4.59 -13.39 -24.83
C THR A 557 5.82 -12.58 -25.24
N THR A 558 6.24 -11.64 -24.39
CA THR A 558 7.52 -10.94 -24.56
C THR A 558 8.65 -11.93 -24.35
N GLN A 559 9.47 -12.14 -25.39
CA GLN A 559 10.68 -12.98 -25.35
C GLN A 559 11.80 -12.37 -24.52
#